data_AF-A0A5U0HFD7-F1
#
_entry.id   AF-A0A5U0HFD7-F1
#
_cell.length_a   1.000
_cell.length_b   1.000
_cell.length_c   1.000
_cell.angle_alpha   90.00
_cell.angle_beta   90.00
_cell.angle_gamma   90.00
#
_symmetry.space_group_name_H-M   'P 1'
#
loop_
_entity.id
_entity.type
_entity.pdbx_description
1 polymer ?
#
loop_
_entity_poly.entity_id
_entity_poly.type
_entity_poly.pdbx_seq_one_letter_code
_entity_poly.pdbx_strand_id
1 'polypeptide(L)'
;MITFHLGVIDVPYEDENTTTGDVAEYLEEKYQIMQTFFDRYSNDIADLMTNDMAASLENMMAGAPPARDPLAESMSRIHDLFVAFLDNTEMNGLPGVPTRRALKGISRRFKNKKGPPRPSFIDTGTYQAAMRAWVSGVLNAFPE
;
A
#
# COMPACT_ATOMS: atom_id res chain seq x y z
N MET A 1 -10.43 15.24 13.74
CA MET A 1 -9.34 15.40 12.75
C MET A 1 -9.44 14.23 11.79
N ILE A 2 -9.43 14.49 10.49
CA ILE A 2 -9.43 13.43 9.46
C ILE A 2 -7.97 13.05 9.23
N THR A 3 -7.67 11.74 9.30
CA THR A 3 -6.31 11.23 9.13
C THR A 3 -6.30 10.12 8.09
N PHE A 4 -5.42 10.27 7.09
CA PHE A 4 -5.11 9.24 6.11
C PHE A 4 -4.01 8.32 6.64
N HIS A 5 -4.19 7.01 6.48
CA HIS A 5 -3.28 5.98 6.96
C HIS A 5 -2.82 5.11 5.82
N LEU A 6 -1.53 4.76 5.85
CA LEU A 6 -0.94 3.69 5.06
C LEU A 6 -0.45 2.62 6.03
N GLY A 7 -0.73 1.36 5.72
CA GLY A 7 -0.33 0.26 6.59
C GLY A 7 -0.50 -1.08 5.91
N VAL A 8 -0.47 -2.15 6.71
CA VAL A 8 -0.71 -3.52 6.26
C VAL A 8 -1.72 -4.19 7.18
N ILE A 9 -2.51 -5.12 6.64
CA ILE A 9 -3.22 -6.10 7.46
C ILE A 9 -2.18 -7.01 8.08
N ASP A 10 -2.25 -7.18 9.39
CA ASP A 10 -1.34 -8.05 10.12
C ASP A 10 -1.72 -9.52 9.93
N VAL A 11 -0.90 -10.26 9.20
CA VAL A 11 -1.10 -11.66 8.82
C VAL A 11 0.21 -12.42 9.04
N PRO A 12 0.19 -13.60 9.67
CA PRO A 12 1.38 -14.42 9.84
C PRO A 12 1.88 -14.96 8.50
N TYR A 13 3.20 -15.07 8.36
CA TYR A 13 3.79 -15.86 7.29
C TYR A 13 3.71 -17.36 7.65
N GLU A 14 3.38 -18.22 6.69
CA GLU A 14 2.98 -19.64 6.90
C GLU A 14 3.91 -20.48 7.81
N ASP A 15 5.20 -20.16 7.84
CA ASP A 15 6.23 -20.93 8.56
C ASP A 15 7.01 -20.10 9.59
N GLU A 16 6.57 -18.88 9.92
CA GLU A 16 7.34 -17.96 10.76
C GLU A 16 6.54 -17.34 11.89
N ASN A 17 7.24 -17.03 12.97
CA ASN A 17 6.73 -16.18 14.04
C ASN A 17 6.81 -14.68 13.67
N THR A 18 6.87 -14.40 12.36
CA THR A 18 6.98 -13.07 11.76
C THR A 18 5.66 -12.76 11.07
N THR A 19 5.13 -11.56 11.25
CA THR A 19 3.93 -11.10 10.56
C THR A 19 4.24 -10.06 9.49
N THR A 20 3.25 -9.76 8.65
CA THR A 20 3.32 -8.60 7.73
C THR A 20 3.50 -7.29 8.48
N GLY A 21 2.94 -7.15 9.70
CA GLY A 21 3.18 -6.00 10.57
C GLY A 21 4.65 -5.85 10.94
N ASP A 22 5.29 -6.92 11.45
CA ASP A 22 6.72 -6.91 11.78
C ASP A 22 7.59 -6.54 10.56
N VAL A 23 7.23 -7.09 9.40
CA VAL A 23 7.93 -6.79 8.13
C VAL A 23 7.73 -5.34 7.74
N ALA A 24 6.52 -4.80 7.87
CA ALA A 24 6.24 -3.40 7.55
C ALA A 24 7.03 -2.44 8.43
N GLU A 25 7.08 -2.68 9.74
CA GLU A 25 7.87 -1.88 10.68
C GLU A 25 9.35 -1.91 10.33
N TYR A 26 9.91 -3.10 10.08
CA TYR A 26 11.32 -3.25 9.70
C TYR A 26 11.64 -2.52 8.38
N LEU A 27 10.76 -2.67 7.39
CA LEU A 27 10.95 -2.06 6.08
C LEU A 27 10.82 -0.55 6.15
N GLU A 28 9.91 -0.04 6.97
CA GLU A 28 9.78 1.39 7.20
C GLU A 28 10.99 1.94 7.93
N GLU A 29 11.37 1.40 9.09
CA GLU A 29 12.54 1.87 9.86
C GLU A 29 13.81 1.93 9.01
N LYS A 30 14.01 0.92 8.14
CA LYS A 30 15.25 0.78 7.39
C LYS A 30 15.26 1.47 6.02
N TYR A 31 14.14 1.47 5.31
CA TYR A 31 14.08 1.93 3.92
C TYR A 31 13.03 3.02 3.69
N GLN A 32 12.20 3.34 4.69
CA GLN A 32 11.18 4.38 4.62
C GLN A 32 10.25 4.16 3.40
N ILE A 33 9.78 2.92 3.21
CA ILE A 33 9.06 2.50 1.99
C ILE A 33 7.74 3.25 1.86
N MET A 34 6.93 3.29 2.92
CA MET A 34 5.64 3.95 2.93
C MET A 34 5.81 5.46 2.86
N GLN A 35 6.79 6.04 3.56
CA GLN A 35 7.09 7.46 3.41
C GLN A 35 7.50 7.80 1.97
N THR A 36 8.42 7.05 1.38
CA THR A 36 8.86 7.29 -0.01
C THR A 36 7.71 7.16 -1.00
N PHE A 37 6.84 6.16 -0.80
CA PHE A 37 5.64 5.99 -1.61
C PHE A 37 4.70 7.21 -1.48
N PHE A 38 4.42 7.63 -0.25
CA PHE A 38 3.57 8.79 0.01
C PHE A 38 4.16 10.07 -0.59
N ASP A 39 5.44 10.35 -0.37
CA ASP A 39 6.10 11.54 -0.89
C ASP A 39 6.01 11.62 -2.41
N ARG A 40 6.08 10.48 -3.09
CA ARG A 40 5.99 10.39 -4.55
C ARG A 40 4.56 10.53 -5.08
N TYR A 41 3.60 9.87 -4.46
CA TYR A 41 2.22 9.77 -4.95
C TYR A 41 1.23 10.66 -4.20
N SER A 42 1.68 11.53 -3.29
CA SER A 42 0.82 12.37 -2.46
C SER A 42 -0.22 13.16 -3.25
N ASN A 43 0.16 13.73 -4.39
CA ASN A 43 -0.76 14.44 -5.29
C ASN A 43 -1.79 13.48 -5.91
N ASP A 44 -1.36 12.34 -6.45
CA ASP A 44 -2.26 11.35 -7.05
C ASP A 44 -3.23 10.77 -6.00
N ILE A 45 -2.75 10.51 -4.79
CA ILE A 45 -3.57 10.08 -3.65
C ILE A 45 -4.64 11.13 -3.32
N ALA A 46 -4.25 12.41 -3.25
CA ALA A 46 -5.17 13.50 -2.97
C ALA A 46 -6.23 13.66 -4.06
N ASP A 47 -5.85 13.53 -5.34
CA ASP A 47 -6.76 13.61 -6.48
C ASP A 47 -7.74 12.45 -6.48
N LEU A 48 -7.27 11.22 -6.24
CA LEU A 48 -8.12 10.03 -6.13
C LEU A 48 -9.17 10.20 -5.03
N MET A 49 -8.76 10.62 -3.84
CA MET A 49 -9.67 10.83 -2.71
C MET A 49 -10.67 11.97 -2.99
N THR A 50 -10.22 13.05 -3.61
CA THR A 50 -11.09 14.20 -3.93
C THR A 50 -12.16 13.83 -4.94
N ASN A 51 -11.80 13.07 -5.98
CA ASN A 51 -12.73 12.62 -7.01
C ASN A 51 -13.81 11.69 -6.43
N ASP A 52 -13.43 10.75 -5.57
CA ASP A 52 -14.37 9.86 -4.87
C ASP A 52 -15.36 10.65 -4.01
N MET A 53 -14.87 11.63 -3.24
CA MET A 53 -15.73 12.48 -2.42
C MET A 53 -16.69 13.32 -3.27
N ALA A 54 -16.20 13.92 -4.36
CA ALA A 54 -17.03 14.69 -5.28
C ALA A 54 -18.14 13.81 -5.89
N ALA A 55 -17.78 12.63 -6.40
CA ALA A 55 -18.74 11.68 -6.95
C ALA A 55 -19.77 11.21 -5.91
N SER A 56 -19.33 10.96 -4.67
CA SER A 56 -20.23 10.60 -3.57
C SER A 56 -21.24 11.70 -3.27
N LEU A 57 -20.79 12.96 -3.21
CA LEU A 57 -21.66 14.12 -3.00
C LEU A 57 -22.63 14.35 -4.17
N GLU A 58 -22.17 14.24 -5.42
CA GLU A 58 -23.02 14.37 -6.61
C GLU A 58 -24.14 13.32 -6.61
N ASN A 59 -23.81 12.06 -6.30
CA ASN A 59 -24.80 11.00 -6.19
C ASN A 59 -25.83 11.29 -5.09
N MET A 60 -25.40 11.78 -3.92
CA MET A 60 -26.30 12.19 -2.85
C MET A 60 -27.22 13.34 -3.27
N MET A 61 -26.68 14.35 -3.96
CA MET A 61 -27.46 15.47 -4.49
C MET A 61 -28.48 15.03 -5.55
N ALA A 62 -28.17 13.97 -6.31
CA ALA A 62 -29.07 13.33 -7.26
C ALA A 62 -30.14 12.42 -6.60
N GLY A 63 -30.12 12.28 -5.27
CA GLY A 63 -31.08 11.50 -4.49
C GLY A 63 -30.67 10.04 -4.26
N ALA A 64 -29.44 9.65 -4.56
CA ALA A 64 -28.90 8.35 -4.19
C ALA A 64 -28.66 8.29 -2.67
N PRO A 65 -28.78 7.10 -2.03
CA PRO A 65 -28.42 6.95 -0.62
C PRO A 65 -26.93 7.22 -0.40
N PRO A 66 -26.52 7.68 0.81
CA PRO A 66 -25.11 7.86 1.14
C PRO A 66 -24.33 6.56 0.98
N ALA A 67 -23.12 6.63 0.43
CA ALA A 67 -22.24 5.48 0.35
C ALA A 67 -21.78 5.07 1.75
N ARG A 68 -21.79 3.76 2.04
CA ARG A 68 -21.29 3.22 3.31
C ARG A 68 -19.80 3.51 3.53
N ASP A 69 -19.03 3.47 2.45
CA ASP A 69 -17.64 3.90 2.42
C ASP A 69 -17.42 4.75 1.15
N PRO A 70 -17.42 6.09 1.27
CA PRO A 70 -17.30 6.98 0.12
C PRO A 70 -15.91 6.99 -0.51
N LEU A 71 -14.90 6.37 0.13
CA LEU A 71 -13.51 6.35 -0.34
C LEU A 71 -13.04 4.95 -0.75
N ALA A 72 -13.93 3.96 -0.82
CA ALA A 72 -13.55 2.58 -1.09
C ALA A 72 -12.79 2.42 -2.43
N GLU A 73 -13.17 3.18 -3.47
CA GLU A 73 -12.54 3.11 -4.78
C GLU A 73 -11.12 3.68 -4.76
N SER A 74 -10.93 4.87 -4.20
CA SER A 74 -9.63 5.51 -4.02
C SER A 74 -8.72 4.66 -3.14
N MET A 75 -9.21 4.09 -2.04
CA MET A 75 -8.40 3.18 -1.21
C MET A 75 -7.93 1.94 -1.99
N SER A 76 -8.77 1.38 -2.87
CA SER A 76 -8.38 0.28 -3.76
C SER A 76 -7.34 0.72 -4.79
N ARG A 77 -7.52 1.88 -5.41
CA ARG A 77 -6.56 2.41 -6.41
C ARG A 77 -5.21 2.75 -5.78
N ILE A 78 -5.19 3.24 -4.54
CA ILE A 78 -3.96 3.50 -3.79
C ILE A 78 -3.21 2.20 -3.50
N HIS A 79 -3.90 1.10 -3.19
CA HIS A 79 -3.28 -0.22 -3.10
C HIS A 79 -2.60 -0.61 -4.41
N ASP A 80 -3.30 -0.46 -5.55
CA ASP A 80 -2.75 -0.78 -6.86
C ASP A 80 -1.51 0.09 -7.19
N LEU A 81 -1.54 1.38 -6.85
CA LEU A 81 -0.39 2.28 -6.97
C LEU A 81 0.80 1.79 -6.14
N PHE A 82 0.56 1.33 -4.92
CA PHE A 82 1.63 0.80 -4.07
C PHE A 82 2.24 -0.49 -4.63
N VAL A 83 1.41 -1.38 -5.17
CA VAL A 83 1.88 -2.61 -5.84
C VAL A 83 2.75 -2.23 -7.04
N ALA A 84 2.26 -1.33 -7.89
CA ALA A 84 2.99 -0.84 -9.06
C ALA A 84 4.32 -0.16 -8.68
N PHE A 85 4.32 0.68 -7.65
CA PHE A 85 5.51 1.35 -7.13
C PHE A 85 6.64 0.36 -6.78
N LEU A 86 6.28 -0.76 -6.14
CA LEU A 86 7.24 -1.81 -5.80
C LEU A 86 7.67 -2.61 -7.05
N ASP A 87 6.73 -2.98 -7.91
CA ASP A 87 6.99 -3.76 -9.12
C ASP A 87 7.87 -3.00 -10.13
N ASN A 88 7.64 -1.69 -10.27
CA ASN A 88 8.41 -0.78 -11.12
C ASN A 88 9.78 -0.43 -10.53
N THR A 89 10.09 -0.91 -9.32
CA THR A 89 11.37 -0.70 -8.65
C THR A 89 11.73 0.77 -8.43
N GLU A 90 10.73 1.59 -8.12
CA GLU A 90 10.87 3.06 -8.10
C GLU A 90 11.76 3.58 -6.97
N MET A 91 12.08 2.72 -6.00
CA MET A 91 13.06 3.00 -4.94
C MET A 91 14.51 2.73 -5.36
N ASN A 92 14.78 2.23 -6.56
CA ASN A 92 16.14 1.98 -7.02
C ASN A 92 16.96 3.28 -7.03
N GLY A 93 18.16 3.23 -6.43
CA GLY A 93 19.01 4.39 -6.25
C GLY A 93 18.94 5.00 -4.84
N LEU A 94 17.95 4.58 -4.02
CA LEU A 94 17.95 4.88 -2.60
C LEU A 94 18.99 4.02 -1.83
N PRO A 95 19.50 4.50 -0.68
CA PRO A 95 20.45 3.74 0.12
C PRO A 95 19.94 2.32 0.44
N GLY A 96 20.71 1.31 0.03
CA GLY A 96 20.36 -0.09 0.25
C GLY A 96 19.35 -0.69 -0.76
N VAL A 97 18.95 0.06 -1.79
CA VAL A 97 18.02 -0.38 -2.84
C VAL A 97 18.65 -0.18 -4.23
N PRO A 98 18.73 -1.23 -5.09
CA PRO A 98 18.16 -2.56 -4.91
C PRO A 98 18.83 -3.40 -3.82
N THR A 99 18.06 -4.22 -3.11
CA THR A 99 18.60 -5.10 -2.08
C THR A 99 19.52 -6.16 -2.68
N ARG A 100 20.50 -6.63 -1.90
CA ARG A 100 21.43 -7.68 -2.37
C ARG A 100 20.72 -8.98 -2.77
N ARG A 101 19.59 -9.29 -2.14
CA ARG A 101 18.77 -10.47 -2.47
C ARG A 101 18.07 -10.28 -3.81
N ALA A 102 17.52 -9.09 -4.05
CA ALA A 102 16.92 -8.69 -5.31
C ALA A 102 17.92 -8.79 -6.48
N LEU A 103 19.13 -8.25 -6.31
CA LEU A 103 20.20 -8.33 -7.32
C LEU A 103 20.62 -9.78 -7.64
N LYS A 104 20.63 -10.65 -6.64
CA LYS A 104 20.98 -12.07 -6.81
C LYS A 104 19.79 -12.93 -7.30
N GLY A 105 18.62 -12.32 -7.53
CA GLY A 105 17.41 -13.02 -7.96
C GLY A 105 16.95 -14.10 -6.97
N ILE A 106 17.24 -13.94 -5.68
CA ILE A 106 16.89 -14.92 -4.65
C ILE A 106 15.43 -14.69 -4.24
N SER A 107 14.59 -15.70 -4.44
CA SER A 107 13.18 -15.70 -4.00
C SER A 107 12.88 -16.87 -3.09
N ARG A 108 12.11 -16.63 -2.04
CA ARG A 108 11.57 -17.67 -1.16
C ARG A 108 10.48 -18.49 -1.83
N ARG A 109 9.73 -17.89 -2.75
CA ARG A 109 8.70 -18.60 -3.55
C ARG A 109 9.26 -19.83 -4.26
N PHE A 110 10.53 -19.81 -4.64
CA PHE A 110 11.18 -20.92 -5.32
C PHE A 110 12.32 -21.48 -4.47
N LYS A 111 12.09 -22.63 -3.83
CA LYS A 111 13.12 -23.38 -3.10
C LYS A 111 14.31 -23.64 -4.04
N ASN A 112 15.42 -22.93 -3.83
CA ASN A 112 16.74 -23.11 -4.46
C ASN A 112 16.98 -22.58 -5.88
N LYS A 113 16.18 -21.63 -6.40
CA LYS A 113 16.49 -20.99 -7.71
C LYS A 113 17.01 -19.56 -7.54
N LYS A 114 18.21 -19.30 -8.08
CA LYS A 114 18.70 -17.95 -8.39
C LYS A 114 18.18 -17.59 -9.78
N GLY A 115 17.36 -16.56 -9.86
CA GLY A 115 16.81 -16.04 -11.12
C GLY A 115 17.55 -14.78 -11.59
N PRO A 116 17.04 -14.13 -12.65
CA PRO A 116 17.43 -12.76 -12.97
C PRO A 116 17.15 -11.82 -11.79
N PRO A 117 17.78 -10.62 -11.76
CA PRO A 117 17.44 -9.58 -10.79
C PRO A 117 15.93 -9.36 -10.74
N ARG A 118 15.39 -9.25 -9.53
CA ARG A 118 13.96 -9.04 -9.25
C ARG A 118 13.75 -7.71 -8.52
N PRO A 119 12.52 -7.18 -8.49
CA PRO A 119 12.19 -6.07 -7.62
C PRO A 119 12.56 -6.30 -6.14
N SER A 120 12.93 -5.22 -5.46
CA SER A 120 13.18 -5.23 -4.01
C SER A 120 11.87 -5.33 -3.24
N PHE A 121 11.94 -5.83 -1.99
CA PHE A 121 10.81 -5.90 -1.05
C PHE A 121 9.68 -6.85 -1.42
N ILE A 122 9.72 -7.38 -2.63
CA ILE A 122 8.79 -8.39 -3.11
C ILE A 122 9.47 -9.73 -2.90
N ASP A 123 8.85 -10.64 -2.16
CA ASP A 123 9.31 -12.03 -2.00
C ASP A 123 8.24 -13.05 -2.42
N THR A 124 7.25 -13.25 -1.54
CA THR A 124 6.06 -14.09 -1.78
C THR A 124 4.87 -13.29 -2.33
N GLY A 125 4.93 -11.96 -2.29
CA GLY A 125 3.80 -11.05 -2.58
C GLY A 125 2.92 -10.76 -1.36
N THR A 126 3.12 -11.44 -0.23
CA THR A 126 2.30 -11.28 0.99
C THR A 126 2.30 -9.85 1.52
N TYR A 127 3.48 -9.19 1.55
CA TYR A 127 3.60 -7.80 2.01
C TYR A 127 2.80 -6.83 1.13
N GLN A 128 2.93 -6.96 -0.20
CA GLN A 128 2.15 -6.17 -1.17
C GLN A 128 0.65 -6.39 -0.99
N ALA A 129 0.22 -7.65 -0.97
CA ALA A 129 -1.18 -8.01 -0.86
C ALA A 129 -1.81 -7.56 0.48
N ALA A 130 -1.02 -7.47 1.54
CA ALA A 130 -1.45 -7.02 2.85
C ALA A 130 -1.57 -5.50 2.94
N MET A 131 -0.94 -4.72 2.05
CA MET A 131 -0.98 -3.25 2.11
C MET A 131 -2.42 -2.73 2.04
N ARG A 132 -2.75 -1.79 2.92
CA ARG A 132 -4.03 -1.07 2.93
C ARG A 132 -3.80 0.42 3.11
N ALA A 133 -4.68 1.20 2.49
CA ALA A 133 -4.90 2.59 2.80
C ALA A 133 -6.30 2.74 3.43
N TRP A 134 -6.45 3.63 4.41
CA TRP A 134 -7.76 3.95 4.97
C TRP A 134 -7.77 5.34 5.58
N VAL A 135 -8.97 5.89 5.79
CA VAL A 135 -9.16 7.18 6.45
C VAL A 135 -9.91 6.98 7.76
N SER A 136 -9.40 7.59 8.83
CA SER A 136 -10.07 7.62 10.13
C SER A 136 -10.62 9.01 10.44
N GLY A 137 -11.65 9.07 11.29
CA GLY A 137 -12.25 10.33 11.74
C GLY A 137 -13.38 10.88 10.86
N VAL A 138 -13.81 10.12 9.85
CA VAL A 138 -14.93 10.46 8.94
C VAL A 138 -16.28 9.97 9.49
N LEU A 139 -16.28 8.96 10.39
CA LEU A 139 -17.46 8.23 10.84
C LEU A 139 -18.52 9.04 11.63
N ASN A 140 -18.26 10.30 11.98
CA ASN A 140 -19.27 11.17 12.61
C ASN A 140 -20.00 12.07 11.60
N ALA A 141 -19.71 11.97 10.29
CA ALA A 141 -20.30 12.85 9.27
C ALA A 141 -21.52 12.24 8.54
N PHE A 142 -21.76 10.93 8.67
CA PHE A 142 -22.88 10.24 8.03
C PHE A 142 -23.62 9.38 9.06
N PRO A 143 -24.92 9.65 9.32
CA PRO A 143 -25.71 8.87 10.29
C PRO A 143 -25.97 7.44 9.79
N GLU A 144 -26.10 6.50 10.74
CA GLU A 144 -26.48 5.09 10.53
C GLU A 144 -27.84 4.91 9.84
#